data_AF-A0A2G5UHZ2-F1
#
_entry.id   AF-A0A2G5UHZ2-F1
#
_cell.length_a   1.000
_cell.length_b   1.000
_cell.length_c   1.000
_cell.angle_alpha   90.00
_cell.angle_beta   90.00
_cell.angle_gamma   90.00
#
_symmetry.space_group_name_H-M   'P 1'
#
loop_
_entity.id
_entity.type
_entity.pdbx_description
1 polymer ?
#
loop_
_entity_poly.entity_id
_entity_poly.type
_entity_poly.pdbx_seq_one_letter_code
_entity_poly.pdbx_strand_id
1 'polypeptide(L)'
;MEKYEKKAKRTEEVEIQMREMEAEMKRMKKEMKERELAMEKKETEIENLKRDVLKSEAKNAKMQLAEKNHSISQNELLEKITNLSDQLKSEKEKNELMELKLEQNEENLKLETREKERGFEELRAALTIMSNEMESIQRDNRNLREQIASISEAPPTSTVPESPSEGQPNHHRFALFRFQRIKDSLYHKKQLKQAKEMIEKLKSSSNLVEIHQIADYEYYQFEGRLLKYTKEVELNIQRIKETCDVSAVTPLPDIPEFTKRFINLYWRVINQQSITSSEIEASDSECFICYVEMTSDQKTLQCGECKKVTHFECASKWLKIHRSCPHCRREMLNPEEFPNLGQ
;
A
#
# COMPACT_ATOMS: atom_id res chain seq x y z
N MET A 1 58.12 -119.46 52.65
CA MET A 1 58.92 -118.23 52.54
C MET A 1 58.68 -117.53 51.20
N GLU A 2 58.95 -118.17 50.06
CA GLU A 2 58.89 -117.57 48.71
C GLU A 2 57.52 -116.99 48.27
N LYS A 3 56.39 -117.60 48.67
CA LYS A 3 55.03 -117.08 48.38
C LYS A 3 54.72 -115.76 49.11
N TYR A 4 55.26 -115.56 50.30
CA TYR A 4 55.04 -114.35 51.10
C TYR A 4 55.87 -113.18 50.57
N GLU A 5 57.10 -113.44 50.12
CA GLU A 5 57.92 -112.44 49.41
C GLU A 5 57.31 -111.99 48.08
N LYS A 6 56.77 -112.92 47.27
CA LYS A 6 56.06 -112.57 46.02
C LYS A 6 54.81 -111.73 46.27
N LYS A 7 54.09 -112.00 47.37
CA LYS A 7 52.92 -111.20 47.77
C LYS A 7 53.33 -109.82 48.24
N ALA A 8 54.37 -109.73 49.09
CA ALA A 8 54.92 -108.47 49.59
C ALA A 8 55.40 -107.56 48.44
N LYS A 9 56.16 -108.10 47.48
CA LYS A 9 56.61 -107.38 46.27
C LYS A 9 55.45 -106.86 45.41
N ARG A 10 54.39 -107.67 45.23
CA ARG A 10 53.19 -107.22 44.50
C ARG A 10 52.44 -106.11 45.22
N THR A 11 52.33 -106.16 46.55
CA THR A 11 51.74 -105.05 47.33
C THR A 11 52.57 -103.78 47.24
N GLU A 12 53.90 -103.89 47.26
CA GLU A 12 54.82 -102.76 47.14
C GLU A 12 54.76 -102.13 45.74
N GLU A 13 54.68 -102.94 44.67
CA GLU A 13 54.45 -102.46 43.30
C GLU A 13 53.11 -101.72 43.15
N VAL A 14 52.03 -102.24 43.74
CA VAL A 14 50.71 -101.59 43.72
C VAL A 14 50.71 -100.28 44.50
N GLU A 15 51.45 -100.21 45.61
CA GLU A 15 51.56 -99.00 46.43
C GLU A 15 52.41 -97.91 45.75
N ILE A 16 53.42 -98.30 44.96
CA ILE A 16 54.16 -97.40 44.07
C ILE A 16 53.25 -96.87 42.96
N GLN A 17 52.48 -97.73 42.29
CA GLN A 17 51.52 -97.32 41.26
C GLN A 17 50.43 -96.39 41.79
N MET A 18 49.90 -96.65 43.00
CA MET A 18 48.96 -95.75 43.66
C MET A 18 49.55 -94.37 43.93
N ARG A 19 50.81 -94.32 44.40
CA ARG A 19 51.51 -93.03 44.63
C ARG A 19 51.77 -92.27 43.33
N GLU A 20 52.14 -92.96 42.26
CA GLU A 20 52.31 -92.36 40.93
C GLU A 20 50.99 -91.82 40.39
N MET A 21 49.91 -92.59 40.50
CA MET A 21 48.56 -92.18 40.09
C MET A 21 48.05 -90.99 40.92
N GLU A 22 48.28 -90.95 42.24
CA GLU A 22 47.96 -89.78 43.07
C GLU A 22 48.77 -88.54 42.67
N ALA A 23 50.06 -88.70 42.37
CA ALA A 23 50.90 -87.61 41.90
C ALA A 23 50.41 -87.08 40.54
N GLU A 24 50.02 -87.96 39.64
CA GLU A 24 49.44 -87.61 38.35
C GLU A 24 48.09 -86.91 38.49
N MET A 25 47.19 -87.41 39.35
CA MET A 25 45.91 -86.79 39.64
C MET A 25 46.09 -85.38 40.24
N LYS A 26 47.09 -85.19 41.11
CA LYS A 26 47.46 -83.87 41.64
C LYS A 26 47.97 -82.93 40.56
N ARG A 27 48.82 -83.40 39.63
CA ARG A 27 49.27 -82.61 38.48
C ARG A 27 48.10 -82.20 37.59
N MET A 28 47.25 -83.16 37.22
CA MET A 28 46.08 -82.91 36.36
C MET A 28 45.10 -81.94 37.01
N LYS A 29 44.87 -82.04 38.32
CA LYS A 29 44.04 -81.09 39.07
C LYS A 29 44.64 -79.68 39.11
N LYS A 30 45.96 -79.55 39.18
CA LYS A 30 46.66 -78.25 39.11
C LYS A 30 46.51 -77.64 37.72
N GLU A 31 46.77 -78.41 36.66
CA GLU A 31 46.60 -77.96 35.27
C GLU A 31 45.16 -77.55 34.96
N MET A 32 44.17 -78.28 35.47
CA MET A 32 42.75 -77.94 35.30
C MET A 32 42.43 -76.57 35.92
N LYS A 33 42.90 -76.31 37.15
CA LYS A 33 42.75 -75.00 37.80
C LYS A 33 43.43 -73.87 37.04
N GLU A 34 44.63 -74.12 36.52
CA GLU A 34 45.36 -73.12 35.72
C GLU A 34 44.63 -72.82 34.40
N ARG A 35 44.07 -73.84 33.74
CA ARG A 35 43.23 -73.67 32.54
C ARG A 35 41.94 -72.91 32.84
N GLU A 36 41.28 -73.19 33.96
CA GLU A 36 40.05 -72.51 34.39
C GLU A 36 40.32 -71.02 34.65
N LEU A 37 41.38 -70.69 35.39
CA LEU A 37 41.79 -69.31 35.62
C LEU A 37 42.19 -68.59 34.32
N ALA A 38 42.80 -69.30 33.38
CA ALA A 38 43.14 -68.75 32.06
C ALA A 38 41.90 -68.51 31.19
N MET A 39 40.87 -69.38 31.27
CA MET A 39 39.59 -69.16 30.60
C MET A 39 38.87 -67.94 31.19
N GLU A 40 38.80 -67.82 32.50
CA GLU A 40 38.13 -66.69 33.17
C GLU A 40 38.79 -65.34 32.81
N LYS A 41 40.14 -65.32 32.73
CA LYS A 41 40.88 -64.15 32.21
C LYS A 41 40.54 -63.83 30.76
N LYS A 42 40.46 -64.83 29.88
CA LYS A 42 40.07 -64.62 28.48
C LYS A 42 38.63 -64.15 28.35
N GLU A 43 37.74 -64.64 29.20
CA GLU A 43 36.33 -64.28 29.18
C GLU A 43 36.12 -62.81 29.59
N THR A 44 36.79 -62.37 30.64
CA THR A 44 36.81 -60.94 31.03
C THR A 44 37.45 -60.04 29.96
N GLU A 45 38.51 -60.51 29.29
CA GLU A 45 39.13 -59.78 28.18
C GLU A 45 38.18 -59.66 26.97
N ILE A 46 37.47 -60.73 26.61
CA ILE A 46 36.45 -60.72 25.55
C ILE A 46 35.32 -59.76 25.89
N GLU A 47 34.84 -59.72 27.13
CA GLU A 47 33.81 -58.77 27.55
C GLU A 47 34.28 -57.31 27.44
N ASN A 48 35.52 -57.03 27.84
CA ASN A 48 36.10 -55.70 27.70
C ASN A 48 36.22 -55.27 26.24
N LEU A 49 36.71 -56.16 25.37
CA LEU A 49 36.80 -55.90 23.93
C LEU A 49 35.41 -55.67 23.31
N LYS A 50 34.40 -56.46 23.69
CA LYS A 50 33.00 -56.24 23.25
C LYS A 50 32.50 -54.85 23.64
N ARG A 51 32.79 -54.40 24.86
CA ARG A 51 32.40 -53.06 25.34
C ARG A 51 33.06 -51.95 24.53
N ASP A 52 34.34 -52.12 24.17
CA ASP A 52 35.08 -51.13 23.40
C ASP A 52 34.65 -51.08 21.93
N VAL A 53 34.32 -52.23 21.33
CA VAL A 53 33.71 -52.31 19.99
C VAL A 53 32.38 -51.55 19.98
N LEU A 54 31.48 -51.81 20.95
CA LEU A 54 30.19 -51.11 21.05
C LEU A 54 30.36 -49.58 21.20
N LYS A 55 31.35 -49.14 21.99
CA LYS A 55 31.66 -47.70 22.12
C LYS A 55 32.16 -47.10 20.81
N SER A 56 33.02 -47.82 20.09
CA SER A 56 33.56 -47.39 18.80
C SER A 56 32.46 -47.28 17.75
N GLU A 57 31.58 -48.28 17.68
CA GLU A 57 30.40 -48.28 16.80
C GLU A 57 29.46 -47.12 17.11
N ALA A 58 29.17 -46.87 18.39
CA ALA A 58 28.35 -45.72 18.80
C ALA A 58 28.99 -44.38 18.43
N LYS A 59 30.31 -44.25 18.55
CA LYS A 59 31.04 -43.03 18.13
C LYS A 59 30.97 -42.85 16.61
N ASN A 60 31.14 -43.92 15.85
CA ASN A 60 31.06 -43.89 14.39
C ASN A 60 29.66 -43.51 13.91
N ALA A 61 28.60 -44.08 14.51
CA ALA A 61 27.22 -43.72 14.20
C ALA A 61 26.92 -42.24 14.50
N LYS A 62 27.41 -41.71 15.62
CA LYS A 62 27.29 -40.28 15.95
C LYS A 62 27.98 -39.38 14.93
N MET A 63 29.17 -39.77 14.46
CA MET A 63 29.92 -39.03 13.45
C MET A 63 29.17 -38.99 12.12
N GLN A 64 28.66 -40.13 11.66
CA GLN A 64 27.85 -40.20 10.43
C GLN A 64 26.56 -39.38 10.53
N LEU A 65 25.91 -39.36 11.70
CA LEU A 65 24.73 -38.54 11.93
C LEU A 65 25.07 -37.03 11.84
N ALA A 66 26.19 -36.63 12.45
CA ALA A 66 26.66 -35.25 12.40
C ALA A 66 27.00 -34.80 10.97
N GLU A 67 27.66 -35.65 10.18
CA GLU A 67 27.96 -35.39 8.76
C GLU A 67 26.69 -35.23 7.93
N LYS A 68 25.70 -36.13 8.11
CA LYS A 68 24.41 -36.02 7.43
C LYS A 68 23.66 -34.75 7.82
N ASN A 69 23.62 -34.41 9.11
CA ASN A 69 22.98 -33.18 9.58
C ASN A 69 23.66 -31.93 9.01
N HIS A 70 24.99 -31.92 8.93
CA HIS A 70 25.72 -30.83 8.30
C HIS A 70 25.40 -30.71 6.80
N SER A 71 25.35 -31.84 6.08
CA SER A 71 24.99 -31.87 4.66
C SER A 71 23.56 -31.36 4.41
N ILE A 72 22.59 -31.74 5.26
CA ILE A 72 21.21 -31.23 5.17
C ILE A 72 21.19 -29.71 5.36
N SER A 73 21.86 -29.21 6.40
CA SER A 73 21.94 -27.77 6.66
C SER A 73 22.61 -27.00 5.52
N GLN A 74 23.65 -27.57 4.90
CA GLN A 74 24.32 -26.98 3.75
C GLN A 74 23.39 -26.91 2.52
N ASN A 75 22.60 -27.95 2.27
CA ASN A 75 21.63 -27.97 1.17
C ASN A 75 20.51 -26.96 1.38
N GLU A 76 19.99 -26.82 2.60
CA GLU A 76 18.98 -25.80 2.94
C GLU A 76 19.52 -24.37 2.71
N LEU A 77 20.79 -24.13 3.03
CA LEU A 77 21.44 -22.84 2.76
C LEU A 77 21.61 -22.59 1.26
N LEU A 78 22.01 -23.61 0.50
CA LEU A 78 22.12 -23.52 -0.96
C LEU A 78 20.77 -23.17 -1.60
N GLU A 79 19.69 -23.83 -1.20
CA GLU A 79 18.34 -23.56 -1.71
C GLU A 79 17.90 -22.12 -1.41
N LYS A 80 18.18 -21.62 -0.20
CA LYS A 80 17.91 -20.21 0.16
C LYS A 80 18.72 -19.25 -0.71
N ILE A 81 20.01 -19.53 -0.96
CA ILE A 81 20.86 -18.70 -1.81
C ILE A 81 20.34 -18.68 -3.24
N THR A 82 19.90 -19.82 -3.78
CA THR A 82 19.32 -19.90 -5.13
C THR A 82 18.04 -19.06 -5.23
N ASN A 83 17.11 -19.23 -4.29
CA ASN A 83 15.86 -18.47 -4.27
C ASN A 83 16.10 -16.96 -4.15
N LEU A 84 17.01 -16.53 -3.29
CA LEU A 84 17.36 -15.11 -3.16
C LEU A 84 18.04 -14.57 -4.43
N SER A 85 18.87 -15.37 -5.09
CA SER A 85 19.53 -14.99 -6.33
C SER A 85 18.52 -14.81 -7.47
N ASP A 86 17.52 -15.68 -7.57
CA ASP A 86 16.45 -15.58 -8.56
C ASP A 86 15.54 -14.37 -8.30
N GLN A 87 15.20 -14.11 -7.03
CA GLN A 87 14.47 -12.90 -6.64
C GLN A 87 15.24 -11.63 -7.00
N LEU A 88 16.54 -11.58 -6.70
CA LEU A 88 17.39 -10.43 -7.02
C LEU A 88 17.44 -10.19 -8.53
N LYS A 89 17.52 -11.26 -9.34
CA LYS A 89 17.50 -11.15 -10.80
C LYS A 89 16.17 -10.59 -11.31
N SER A 90 15.04 -11.10 -10.81
CA SER A 90 13.71 -10.61 -11.19
C SER A 90 13.50 -9.14 -10.83
N GLU A 91 13.92 -8.73 -9.62
CA GLU A 91 13.83 -7.33 -9.22
C GLU A 91 14.75 -6.41 -10.03
N LYS A 92 15.93 -6.90 -10.44
CA LYS A 92 16.82 -6.15 -11.32
C LYS A 92 16.18 -5.89 -12.69
N GLU A 93 15.56 -6.90 -13.29
CA GLU A 93 14.84 -6.78 -14.57
C GLU A 93 13.66 -5.79 -14.47
N LYS A 94 12.93 -5.79 -13.34
CA LYS A 94 11.85 -4.81 -13.09
C LYS A 94 12.38 -3.39 -12.96
N ASN A 95 13.51 -3.20 -12.28
CA ASN A 95 14.13 -1.88 -12.14
C ASN A 95 14.60 -1.34 -13.50
N GLU A 96 15.26 -2.17 -14.32
CA GLU A 96 15.68 -1.78 -15.67
C GLU A 96 14.47 -1.37 -16.54
N LEU A 97 13.36 -2.10 -16.46
CA LEU A 97 12.12 -1.74 -17.15
C LEU A 97 11.52 -0.42 -16.64
N MET A 98 11.60 -0.16 -15.33
CA MET A 98 11.09 1.07 -14.73
C MET A 98 11.94 2.28 -15.13
N GLU A 99 13.25 2.14 -15.20
CA GLU A 99 14.17 3.19 -15.70
C GLU A 99 13.85 3.58 -17.15
N LEU A 100 13.69 2.60 -18.04
CA LEU A 100 13.31 2.87 -19.44
C LEU A 100 11.97 3.63 -19.55
N LYS A 101 11.00 3.28 -18.70
CA LYS A 101 9.70 3.95 -18.68
C LYS A 101 9.79 5.38 -18.14
N LEU A 102 10.68 5.63 -17.19
CA LEU A 102 10.96 6.97 -16.67
C LEU A 102 11.62 7.84 -17.74
N GLU A 103 12.62 7.32 -18.45
CA GLU A 103 13.26 8.04 -19.57
C GLU A 103 12.25 8.41 -20.65
N GLN A 104 11.39 7.46 -21.06
CA GLN A 104 10.36 7.72 -22.07
C GLN A 104 9.35 8.78 -21.61
N ASN A 105 8.95 8.75 -20.33
CA ASN A 105 8.07 9.77 -19.76
C ASN A 105 8.75 11.14 -19.69
N GLU A 106 10.04 11.20 -19.36
CA GLU A 106 10.81 12.44 -19.33
C GLU A 106 10.90 13.07 -20.73
N GLU A 107 11.15 12.27 -21.77
CA GLU A 107 11.15 12.74 -23.14
C GLU A 107 9.79 13.29 -23.58
N ASN A 108 8.70 12.60 -23.24
CA ASN A 108 7.34 13.06 -23.52
C ASN A 108 7.03 14.39 -22.82
N LEU A 109 7.41 14.52 -21.54
CA LEU A 109 7.25 15.77 -20.78
C LEU A 109 8.06 16.93 -21.40
N LYS A 110 9.29 16.65 -21.86
CA LYS A 110 10.12 17.65 -22.56
C LYS A 110 9.45 18.12 -23.86
N LEU A 111 8.87 17.21 -24.63
CA LEU A 111 8.14 17.55 -25.86
C LEU A 111 6.92 18.42 -25.55
N GLU A 112 6.09 18.01 -24.59
CA GLU A 112 4.89 18.77 -24.19
C GLU A 112 5.25 20.17 -23.67
N THR A 113 6.36 20.28 -22.93
CA THR A 113 6.86 21.57 -22.42
C THR A 113 7.23 22.50 -23.58
N ARG A 114 7.98 22.00 -24.57
CA ARG A 114 8.35 22.79 -25.77
C ARG A 114 7.13 23.25 -26.57
N GLU A 115 6.11 22.39 -26.70
CA GLU A 115 4.88 22.77 -27.40
C GLU A 115 4.11 23.87 -26.67
N LYS A 116 4.02 23.79 -25.33
CA LYS A 116 3.38 24.83 -24.52
C LYS A 116 4.16 26.14 -24.57
N GLU A 117 5.49 26.09 -24.48
CA GLU A 117 6.35 27.27 -24.61
C GLU A 117 6.12 27.99 -25.95
N ARG A 118 6.05 27.24 -27.06
CA ARG A 118 5.71 27.80 -28.37
C ARG A 118 4.34 28.49 -28.35
N GLY A 119 3.32 27.85 -27.78
CA GLY A 119 1.98 28.45 -27.68
C GLY A 119 1.94 29.72 -26.83
N PHE A 120 2.74 29.79 -25.76
CA PHE A 120 2.86 31.01 -24.96
C PHE A 120 3.53 32.15 -25.73
N GLU A 121 4.53 31.85 -26.55
CA GLU A 121 5.22 32.86 -27.35
C GLU A 121 4.29 33.43 -28.44
N GLU A 122 3.52 32.55 -29.10
CA GLU A 122 2.48 32.96 -30.07
C GLU A 122 1.42 33.87 -29.42
N LEU A 123 0.94 33.50 -28.22
CA LEU A 123 -0.03 34.29 -27.48
C LEU A 123 0.53 35.66 -27.09
N ARG A 124 1.80 35.71 -26.66
CA ARG A 124 2.50 36.96 -26.31
C ARG A 124 2.66 37.88 -27.51
N ALA A 125 2.98 37.34 -28.67
CA ALA A 125 3.04 38.09 -29.91
C ALA A 125 1.67 38.68 -30.27
N ALA A 126 0.59 37.88 -30.19
CA ALA A 126 -0.77 38.35 -30.44
C ALA A 126 -1.21 39.47 -29.48
N LEU A 127 -0.88 39.34 -28.19
CA LEU A 127 -1.15 40.37 -27.18
C LEU A 127 -0.43 41.69 -27.49
N THR A 128 0.81 41.60 -27.97
CA THR A 128 1.59 42.78 -28.34
C THR A 128 0.97 43.52 -29.53
N ILE A 129 0.54 42.77 -30.55
CA ILE A 129 -0.16 43.34 -31.72
C ILE A 129 -1.44 44.04 -31.29
N MET A 130 -2.26 43.36 -30.49
CA MET A 130 -3.55 43.89 -30.00
C MET A 130 -3.36 45.14 -29.13
N SER A 131 -2.32 45.19 -28.30
CA SER A 131 -1.99 46.38 -27.50
C SER A 131 -1.66 47.58 -28.39
N ASN A 132 -0.85 47.38 -29.44
CA ASN A 132 -0.50 48.44 -30.38
C ASN A 132 -1.73 48.95 -31.15
N GLU A 133 -2.64 48.06 -31.56
CA GLU A 133 -3.91 48.43 -32.19
C GLU A 133 -4.80 49.23 -31.24
N MET A 134 -4.91 48.80 -29.98
CA MET A 134 -5.69 49.49 -28.96
C MET A 134 -5.15 50.91 -28.71
N GLU A 135 -3.84 51.09 -28.64
CA GLU A 135 -3.21 52.41 -28.52
C GLU A 135 -3.47 53.29 -29.75
N SER A 136 -3.52 52.71 -30.96
CA SER A 136 -3.91 53.43 -32.18
C SER A 136 -5.36 53.90 -32.11
N ILE A 137 -6.29 52.99 -31.78
CA ILE A 137 -7.73 53.30 -31.67
C ILE A 137 -7.98 54.36 -30.58
N GLN A 138 -7.25 54.30 -29.47
CA GLN A 138 -7.35 55.31 -28.41
C GLN A 138 -6.87 56.69 -28.89
N ARG A 139 -5.79 56.77 -29.67
CA ARG A 139 -5.33 58.01 -30.29
C ARG A 139 -6.38 58.58 -31.25
N ASP A 140 -6.95 57.73 -32.10
CA ASP A 140 -7.99 58.16 -33.06
C ASP A 140 -9.25 58.66 -32.34
N ASN A 141 -9.69 57.96 -31.30
CA ASN A 141 -10.81 58.42 -30.46
C ASN A 141 -10.54 59.76 -29.78
N ARG A 142 -9.31 59.99 -29.33
CA ARG A 142 -8.92 61.28 -28.74
C ARG A 142 -9.00 62.41 -29.76
N ASN A 143 -8.47 62.19 -30.97
CA ASN A 143 -8.54 63.16 -32.06
C ASN A 143 -10.00 63.46 -32.45
N LEU A 144 -10.85 62.44 -32.55
CA LEU A 144 -12.28 62.64 -32.84
C LEU A 144 -12.99 63.44 -31.74
N ARG A 145 -12.69 63.18 -30.46
CA ARG A 145 -13.24 63.96 -29.34
C ARG A 145 -12.80 65.42 -29.37
N GLU A 146 -11.53 65.68 -29.71
CA GLU A 146 -11.00 67.04 -29.86
C GLU A 146 -11.64 67.78 -31.04
N GLN A 147 -11.96 67.08 -32.14
CA GLN A 147 -12.74 67.64 -33.26
C GLN A 147 -14.18 67.96 -32.86
N ILE A 148 -14.86 67.08 -32.12
CA ILE A 148 -16.23 67.31 -31.62
C ILE A 148 -16.27 68.51 -30.66
N ALA A 149 -15.28 68.63 -29.77
CA ALA A 149 -15.18 69.77 -28.84
C ALA A 149 -14.88 71.11 -29.53
N SER A 150 -14.35 71.09 -30.76
CA SER A 150 -14.07 72.29 -31.56
C SER A 150 -15.27 72.78 -32.38
N ILE A 151 -16.38 72.06 -32.36
CA ILE A 151 -17.66 72.49 -32.95
C ILE A 151 -18.43 73.26 -31.87
N SER A 152 -18.59 74.58 -32.07
CA SER A 152 -19.22 75.49 -31.11
C SER A 152 -20.60 75.05 -30.61
N GLU A 153 -20.80 75.10 -29.29
CA GLU A 153 -22.10 74.94 -28.62
C GLU A 153 -23.05 76.12 -28.89
N ALA A 154 -24.35 75.80 -28.98
CA ALA A 154 -25.47 76.70 -28.73
C ALA A 154 -26.65 75.91 -28.09
N PRO A 155 -27.63 76.58 -27.47
CA PRO A 155 -27.93 76.64 -26.03
C PRO A 155 -28.92 75.56 -25.53
N PRO A 156 -29.18 75.47 -24.20
CA PRO A 156 -29.83 74.30 -23.60
C PRO A 156 -31.36 74.42 -23.63
N THR A 157 -32.05 73.46 -24.24
CA THR A 157 -33.43 73.10 -23.84
C THR A 157 -33.81 71.72 -24.39
N SER A 158 -34.14 70.78 -23.51
CA SER A 158 -35.52 70.27 -23.35
C SER A 158 -35.49 68.86 -22.76
N THR A 159 -35.94 68.82 -21.51
CA THR A 159 -36.32 67.65 -20.74
C THR A 159 -37.49 66.93 -21.44
N VAL A 160 -37.28 65.69 -21.89
CA VAL A 160 -38.37 64.75 -22.20
C VAL A 160 -37.97 63.36 -21.70
N PRO A 161 -38.90 62.60 -21.09
CA PRO A 161 -38.60 61.62 -20.06
C PRO A 161 -38.06 60.30 -20.62
N GLU A 162 -37.03 59.78 -19.96
CA GLU A 162 -36.72 58.35 -19.99
C GLU A 162 -37.92 57.59 -19.42
N SER A 163 -38.63 56.90 -20.29
CA SER A 163 -39.45 55.76 -19.92
C SER A 163 -38.56 54.70 -19.23
N PRO A 164 -38.92 54.22 -18.02
CA PRO A 164 -38.14 53.20 -17.34
C PRO A 164 -38.37 51.85 -18.02
N SER A 165 -37.44 51.47 -18.90
CA SER A 165 -37.31 50.07 -19.28
C SER A 165 -36.67 49.33 -18.11
N GLU A 166 -37.52 48.86 -17.19
CA GLU A 166 -37.17 47.82 -16.22
C GLU A 166 -36.67 46.58 -16.96
N GLY A 167 -35.37 46.30 -16.84
CA GLY A 167 -34.73 45.11 -17.39
C GLY A 167 -33.24 45.13 -17.08
N GLN A 168 -32.87 44.65 -15.88
CA GLN A 168 -31.54 44.73 -15.24
C GLN A 168 -30.34 44.52 -16.19
N PRO A 169 -29.64 45.60 -16.62
CA PRO A 169 -28.48 45.48 -17.51
C PRO A 169 -27.21 44.99 -16.81
N ASN A 170 -27.18 45.01 -15.47
CA ASN A 170 -25.96 44.79 -14.68
C ASN A 170 -25.86 43.42 -14.02
N HIS A 171 -26.91 42.60 -14.04
CA HIS A 171 -26.96 41.37 -13.25
C HIS A 171 -25.90 40.33 -13.68
N HIS A 172 -25.69 40.16 -14.99
CA HIS A 172 -24.69 39.25 -15.53
C HIS A 172 -23.25 39.73 -15.27
N ARG A 173 -22.99 41.05 -15.28
CA ARG A 173 -21.67 41.61 -14.96
C ARG A 173 -21.28 41.33 -13.51
N PHE A 174 -22.22 41.46 -12.57
CA PHE A 174 -21.97 41.14 -11.16
C PHE A 174 -21.73 39.64 -10.95
N ALA A 175 -22.52 38.78 -11.58
CA ALA A 175 -22.32 37.33 -11.52
C ALA A 175 -20.95 36.94 -12.08
N LEU A 176 -20.58 37.49 -13.25
CA LEU A 176 -19.28 37.26 -13.89
C LEU A 176 -18.13 37.69 -12.97
N PHE A 177 -18.23 38.88 -12.36
CA PHE A 177 -17.24 39.36 -11.41
C PHE A 177 -17.08 38.43 -10.19
N ARG A 178 -18.18 37.91 -9.65
CA ARG A 178 -18.15 36.95 -8.53
C ARG A 178 -17.39 35.67 -8.91
N PHE A 179 -17.70 35.06 -10.05
CA PHE A 179 -17.03 33.83 -10.49
C PHE A 179 -15.56 34.08 -10.84
N GLN A 180 -15.25 35.20 -11.49
CA GLN A 180 -13.87 35.58 -11.81
C GLN A 180 -13.04 35.73 -10.52
N ARG A 181 -13.60 36.37 -9.48
CA ARG A 181 -12.94 36.47 -8.17
C ARG A 181 -12.66 35.10 -7.53
N ILE A 182 -13.59 34.15 -7.66
CA ILE A 182 -13.39 32.77 -7.20
C ILE A 182 -12.24 32.12 -7.98
N LYS A 183 -12.24 32.22 -9.31
CA LYS A 183 -11.17 31.66 -10.16
C LYS A 183 -9.80 32.24 -9.80
N ASP A 184 -9.69 33.55 -9.65
CA ASP A 184 -8.44 34.23 -9.31
C ASP A 184 -7.92 33.78 -7.93
N SER A 185 -8.82 33.52 -6.98
CA SER A 185 -8.45 32.98 -5.66
C SER A 185 -7.86 31.56 -5.71
N LEU A 186 -8.18 30.78 -6.76
CA LEU A 186 -7.71 29.41 -6.96
C LEU A 186 -6.46 29.33 -7.86
N TYR A 187 -6.17 30.38 -8.63
CA TYR A 187 -5.10 30.41 -9.64
C TYR A 187 -3.73 30.01 -9.09
N HIS A 188 -3.38 30.46 -7.89
CA HIS A 188 -2.07 30.20 -7.27
C HIS A 188 -1.96 28.84 -6.57
N LYS A 189 -3.00 27.99 -6.63
CA LYS A 189 -3.03 26.66 -6.00
C LYS A 189 -2.66 26.69 -4.50
N LYS A 190 -2.98 27.78 -3.80
CA LYS A 190 -2.60 27.98 -2.38
C LYS A 190 -3.19 26.87 -1.51
N GLN A 191 -4.45 26.51 -1.76
CA GLN A 191 -5.16 25.45 -1.07
C GLN A 191 -4.48 24.08 -1.26
N LEU A 192 -4.00 23.76 -2.46
CA LEU A 192 -3.27 22.51 -2.72
C LEU A 192 -1.92 22.46 -2.00
N LYS A 193 -1.20 23.59 -1.96
CA LYS A 193 0.07 23.67 -1.21
C LYS A 193 -0.17 23.45 0.28
N GLN A 194 -1.16 24.14 0.86
CA GLN A 194 -1.54 23.98 2.26
C GLN A 194 -2.01 22.55 2.56
N ALA A 195 -2.83 21.96 1.70
CA ALA A 195 -3.26 20.58 1.81
C ALA A 195 -2.06 19.63 1.84
N LYS A 196 -1.12 19.78 0.90
CA LYS A 196 0.10 18.95 0.84
C LYS A 196 0.96 19.10 2.09
N GLU A 197 1.15 20.31 2.59
CA GLU A 197 1.88 20.56 3.84
C GLU A 197 1.23 19.87 5.05
N MET A 198 -0.10 19.88 5.14
CA MET A 198 -0.82 19.15 6.19
C MET A 198 -0.58 17.64 6.11
N ILE A 199 -0.59 17.07 4.91
CA ILE A 199 -0.35 15.65 4.67
C ILE A 199 1.07 15.24 5.07
N GLU A 200 2.08 15.97 4.59
CA GLU A 200 3.48 15.69 4.93
C GLU A 200 3.74 15.83 6.43
N LYS A 201 3.11 16.81 7.08
CA LYS A 201 3.19 16.97 8.54
C LYS A 201 2.54 15.80 9.28
N LEU A 202 1.40 15.29 8.79
CA LEU A 202 0.76 14.12 9.37
C LEU A 202 1.62 12.86 9.23
N LYS A 203 2.16 12.62 8.04
CA LYS A 203 3.01 11.46 7.72
C LYS A 203 4.33 11.49 8.47
N SER A 204 4.91 12.65 8.71
CA SER A 204 6.12 12.79 9.54
C SER A 204 5.87 12.66 11.05
N SER A 205 4.62 12.81 11.50
CA SER A 205 4.23 12.73 12.91
C SER A 205 3.74 11.33 13.34
N SER A 206 3.58 10.39 12.41
CA SER A 206 3.13 9.03 12.69
C SER A 206 3.80 8.02 11.76
N ASN A 207 4.17 6.85 12.30
CA ASN A 207 4.70 5.73 11.52
C ASN A 207 3.64 4.66 11.18
N LEU A 208 2.37 4.90 11.52
CA LEU A 208 1.28 3.96 11.22
C LEU A 208 0.91 4.03 9.75
N VAL A 209 0.95 2.86 9.08
CA VAL A 209 0.69 2.73 7.64
C VAL A 209 -0.72 3.17 7.28
N GLU A 210 -1.70 2.85 8.12
CA GLU A 210 -3.10 3.20 7.93
C GLU A 210 -3.32 4.72 7.94
N ILE A 211 -2.54 5.45 8.75
CA ILE A 211 -2.59 6.92 8.78
C ILE A 211 -2.01 7.50 7.49
N HIS A 212 -0.94 6.91 6.96
CA HIS A 212 -0.37 7.33 5.68
C HIS A 212 -1.33 7.09 4.53
N GLN A 213 -2.00 5.93 4.52
CA GLN A 213 -3.02 5.60 3.52
C GLN A 213 -4.21 6.56 3.57
N ILE A 214 -4.71 6.88 4.76
CA ILE A 214 -5.80 7.86 4.93
C ILE A 214 -5.36 9.24 4.43
N ALA A 215 -4.13 9.65 4.74
CA ALA A 215 -3.61 10.94 4.29
C ALA A 215 -3.52 11.01 2.77
N ASP A 216 -2.91 10.00 2.14
CA ASP A 216 -2.75 9.96 0.69
C ASP A 216 -4.12 9.90 -0.03
N TYR A 217 -5.07 9.12 0.50
CA TYR A 217 -6.43 9.06 -0.02
C TYR A 217 -7.16 10.40 0.10
N GLU A 218 -7.16 11.03 1.28
CA GLU A 218 -7.85 12.30 1.48
C GLU A 218 -7.26 13.41 0.60
N TYR A 219 -5.93 13.44 0.44
CA TYR A 219 -5.28 14.39 -0.48
C TYR A 219 -5.75 14.20 -1.92
N TYR A 220 -5.74 12.97 -2.42
CA TYR A 220 -6.19 12.66 -3.77
C TYR A 220 -7.64 13.07 -4.00
N GLN A 221 -8.50 12.79 -3.03
CA GLN A 221 -9.92 13.15 -3.07
C GLN A 221 -10.11 14.66 -3.06
N PHE A 222 -9.40 15.37 -2.19
CA PHE A 222 -9.42 16.84 -2.12
C PHE A 222 -8.98 17.47 -3.44
N GLU A 223 -7.88 17.00 -4.03
CA GLU A 223 -7.36 17.47 -5.31
C GLU A 223 -8.39 17.28 -6.43
N GLY A 224 -9.01 16.09 -6.51
CA GLY A 224 -10.07 15.79 -7.47
C GLY A 224 -11.30 16.69 -7.30
N ARG A 225 -11.77 16.89 -6.05
CA ARG A 225 -12.89 17.80 -5.75
C ARG A 225 -12.58 19.24 -6.14
N LEU A 226 -11.36 19.72 -5.84
CA LEU A 226 -10.91 21.08 -6.17
C LEU A 226 -10.80 21.30 -7.67
N LEU A 227 -10.32 20.31 -8.42
CA LEU A 227 -10.27 20.36 -9.88
C LEU A 227 -11.67 20.47 -10.48
N LYS A 228 -12.60 19.64 -10.01
CA LYS A 228 -14.01 19.67 -10.46
C LYS A 228 -14.67 21.02 -10.15
N TYR A 229 -14.46 21.54 -8.95
CA TYR A 229 -14.95 22.85 -8.53
C TYR A 229 -14.41 23.98 -9.44
N THR A 230 -13.10 23.99 -9.68
CA THR A 230 -12.44 24.99 -10.55
C THR A 230 -13.01 24.94 -11.97
N LYS A 231 -13.21 23.74 -12.51
CA LYS A 231 -13.79 23.54 -13.84
C LYS A 231 -15.22 24.06 -13.93
N GLU A 232 -16.05 23.85 -12.90
CA GLU A 232 -17.42 24.35 -12.89
C GLU A 232 -17.46 25.89 -12.83
N VAL A 233 -16.55 26.51 -12.07
CA VAL A 233 -16.38 27.98 -12.04
C VAL A 233 -16.05 28.51 -13.44
N GLU A 234 -15.10 27.87 -14.15
CA GLU A 234 -14.71 28.26 -15.50
C GLU A 234 -15.86 28.10 -16.52
N LEU A 235 -16.61 27.00 -16.44
CA LEU A 235 -17.77 26.76 -17.29
C LEU A 235 -18.87 27.81 -17.05
N ASN A 236 -19.13 28.18 -15.80
CA ASN A 236 -20.08 29.24 -15.47
C ASN A 236 -19.63 30.61 -16.00
N ILE A 237 -18.33 30.95 -15.88
CA ILE A 237 -17.76 32.17 -16.48
C ILE A 237 -17.99 32.17 -17.99
N GLN A 238 -17.68 31.07 -18.67
CA GLN A 238 -17.83 30.95 -20.11
C GLN A 238 -19.29 31.11 -20.53
N ARG A 239 -20.20 30.42 -19.84
CA ARG A 239 -21.64 30.47 -20.11
C ARG A 239 -22.21 31.88 -19.99
N ILE A 240 -21.85 32.61 -18.93
CA ILE A 240 -22.28 34.00 -18.76
C ILE A 240 -21.71 34.91 -19.85
N LYS A 241 -20.46 34.70 -20.27
CA LYS A 241 -19.83 35.49 -21.35
C LYS A 241 -20.50 35.28 -22.69
N GLU A 242 -20.89 34.04 -23.01
CA GLU A 242 -21.49 33.69 -24.29
C GLU A 242 -22.97 34.06 -24.38
N THR A 243 -23.72 33.84 -23.29
CA THR A 243 -25.19 33.99 -23.31
C THR A 243 -25.67 35.32 -22.74
N CYS A 244 -24.82 36.03 -21.98
CA CYS A 244 -25.21 37.16 -21.15
C CYS A 244 -26.36 36.85 -20.17
N ASP A 245 -26.66 35.57 -19.94
CA ASP A 245 -27.74 35.10 -19.10
C ASP A 245 -27.19 34.37 -17.87
N VAL A 246 -27.69 34.79 -16.71
CA VAL A 246 -27.35 34.20 -15.41
C VAL A 246 -28.23 33.00 -15.05
N SER A 247 -29.39 32.84 -15.69
CA SER A 247 -30.33 31.76 -15.37
C SER A 247 -29.78 30.39 -15.76
N ALA A 248 -28.90 30.36 -16.76
CA ALA A 248 -28.28 29.16 -17.28
C ALA A 248 -27.10 28.65 -16.43
N VAL A 249 -26.63 29.38 -15.40
CA VAL A 249 -25.45 28.98 -14.61
C VAL A 249 -25.75 27.81 -13.68
N THR A 250 -24.78 26.93 -13.49
CA THR A 250 -24.89 25.84 -12.52
C THR A 250 -24.58 26.39 -11.13
N PRO A 251 -25.41 26.14 -10.10
CA PRO A 251 -25.04 26.46 -8.73
C PRO A 251 -23.73 25.76 -8.34
N LEU A 252 -22.78 26.50 -7.77
CA LEU A 252 -21.56 25.90 -7.25
C LEU A 252 -21.85 25.20 -5.91
N PRO A 253 -21.24 24.02 -5.68
CA PRO A 253 -21.22 23.44 -4.34
C PRO A 253 -20.33 24.29 -3.41
N ASP A 254 -20.27 23.94 -2.13
CA ASP A 254 -19.32 24.56 -1.21
C ASP A 254 -17.88 24.33 -1.66
N ILE A 255 -16.98 25.24 -1.25
CA ILE A 255 -15.56 25.09 -1.57
C ILE A 255 -15.05 23.75 -1.01
N PRO A 256 -14.30 22.97 -1.79
CA PRO A 256 -13.80 21.69 -1.30
C PRO A 256 -12.92 21.88 -0.06
N GLU A 257 -13.18 21.07 0.95
CA GLU A 257 -12.41 20.97 2.19
C GLU A 257 -12.04 19.51 2.44
N PHE A 258 -11.14 19.28 3.40
CA PHE A 258 -10.88 17.94 3.92
C PHE A 258 -12.07 17.44 4.74
N THR A 259 -12.27 16.13 4.76
CA THR A 259 -13.31 15.51 5.59
C THR A 259 -13.10 15.82 7.07
N LYS A 260 -14.20 15.90 7.83
CA LYS A 260 -14.15 16.10 9.29
C LYS A 260 -13.40 14.97 9.97
N ARG A 261 -13.59 13.73 9.49
CA ARG A 261 -12.81 12.55 9.90
C ARG A 261 -11.31 12.78 9.78
N PHE A 262 -10.83 13.21 8.61
CA PHE A 262 -9.42 13.50 8.40
C PHE A 262 -8.92 14.61 9.32
N ILE A 263 -9.65 15.72 9.43
CA ILE A 263 -9.27 16.85 10.29
C ILE A 263 -9.17 16.43 11.77
N ASN A 264 -10.11 15.62 12.26
CA ASN A 264 -10.07 15.08 13.61
C ASN A 264 -8.87 14.16 13.83
N LEU A 265 -8.60 13.25 12.88
CA LEU A 265 -7.43 12.38 12.92
C LEU A 265 -6.13 13.21 12.93
N TYR A 266 -6.04 14.21 12.06
CA TYR A 266 -4.91 15.12 11.97
C TYR A 266 -4.62 15.77 13.33
N TRP A 267 -5.61 16.41 13.94
CA TRP A 267 -5.42 17.07 15.24
C TRP A 267 -5.05 16.09 16.36
N ARG A 268 -5.61 14.88 16.36
CA ARG A 268 -5.22 13.85 17.33
C ARG A 268 -3.75 13.46 17.21
N VAL A 269 -3.27 13.21 15.99
CA VAL A 269 -1.87 12.84 15.73
C VAL A 269 -0.94 14.00 16.11
N ILE A 270 -1.24 15.21 15.65
CA ILE A 270 -0.40 16.39 15.93
C ILE A 270 -0.33 16.71 17.43
N ASN A 271 -1.41 16.46 18.18
CA ASN A 271 -1.44 16.64 19.62
C ASN A 271 -0.97 15.41 20.42
N GLN A 272 -0.34 14.42 19.76
CA GLN A 272 0.22 13.21 20.37
C GLN A 272 -0.81 12.40 21.20
N GLN A 273 -2.08 12.43 20.81
CA GLN A 273 -3.09 11.59 21.44
C GLN A 273 -2.94 10.14 20.96
N SER A 274 -3.12 9.16 21.85
CA SER A 274 -3.03 7.75 21.47
C SER A 274 -4.10 7.40 20.43
N ILE A 275 -3.69 6.79 19.31
CA ILE A 275 -4.59 6.26 18.28
C ILE A 275 -4.29 4.77 18.18
N THR A 276 -5.31 3.93 18.31
CA THR A 276 -5.21 2.48 18.12
C THR A 276 -5.62 2.12 16.70
N SER A 277 -5.00 1.11 16.06
CA SER A 277 -5.41 0.66 14.71
C SER A 277 -6.90 0.28 14.66
N SER A 278 -7.46 -0.23 15.76
CA SER A 278 -8.88 -0.57 15.87
C SER A 278 -9.82 0.63 15.70
N GLU A 279 -9.39 1.86 16.03
CA GLU A 279 -10.18 3.07 15.80
C GLU A 279 -10.09 3.59 14.36
N ILE A 280 -9.04 3.20 13.62
CA ILE A 280 -8.77 3.63 12.24
C ILE A 280 -9.59 2.81 11.24
N GLU A 281 -9.76 1.51 11.49
CA GLU A 281 -10.51 0.57 10.63
C GLU A 281 -12.05 0.72 10.74
N ALA A 282 -12.56 1.39 11.77
CA ALA A 282 -13.95 1.24 12.21
C ALA A 282 -15.01 2.05 11.44
N SER A 283 -14.74 2.64 10.28
CA SER A 283 -15.83 3.33 9.55
C SER A 283 -15.69 3.37 8.02
N ASP A 284 -16.49 2.53 7.37
CA ASP A 284 -17.08 2.82 6.05
C ASP A 284 -18.18 3.90 6.21
N SER A 285 -17.88 5.00 6.93
CA SER A 285 -18.82 6.09 7.14
C SER A 285 -18.95 6.97 5.90
N GLU A 286 -18.11 6.83 4.88
CA GLU A 286 -18.18 7.66 3.67
C GLU A 286 -18.94 6.97 2.55
N CYS A 287 -19.89 7.68 1.95
CA CYS A 287 -20.59 7.20 0.77
C CYS A 287 -19.61 7.13 -0.40
N PHE A 288 -19.30 5.95 -0.92
CA PHE A 288 -18.29 5.79 -1.98
C PHE A 288 -18.72 6.33 -3.37
N ILE A 289 -19.95 6.82 -3.52
CA ILE A 289 -20.45 7.47 -4.75
C ILE A 289 -20.15 8.97 -4.74
N CYS A 290 -20.47 9.66 -3.63
CA CYS A 290 -20.28 11.11 -3.51
C CYS A 290 -19.10 11.51 -2.63
N TYR A 291 -18.48 10.54 -1.95
CA TYR A 291 -17.33 10.70 -1.07
C TYR A 291 -17.59 11.68 0.08
N VAL A 292 -18.83 11.68 0.58
CA VAL A 292 -19.26 12.48 1.74
C VAL A 292 -19.60 11.54 2.88
N GLU A 293 -19.24 11.93 4.09
CA GLU A 293 -19.54 11.22 5.34
C GLU A 293 -21.06 11.11 5.56
N MET A 294 -21.52 9.88 5.78
CA MET A 294 -22.88 9.48 6.08
C MET A 294 -23.10 9.63 7.58
N THR A 295 -24.00 10.52 7.96
CA THR A 295 -24.40 10.72 9.36
C THR A 295 -25.52 9.75 9.73
N SER A 296 -25.70 9.46 11.03
CA SER A 296 -26.66 8.46 11.52
C SER A 296 -28.13 8.78 11.22
N ASP A 297 -28.44 10.04 10.92
CA ASP A 297 -29.75 10.56 10.54
C ASP A 297 -30.04 10.47 9.03
N GLN A 298 -29.04 10.18 8.20
CA GLN A 298 -29.20 10.08 6.75
C GLN A 298 -29.66 8.69 6.33
N LYS A 299 -30.60 8.63 5.38
CA LYS A 299 -31.04 7.37 4.79
C LYS A 299 -29.90 6.77 3.97
N THR A 300 -29.52 5.54 4.29
CA THR A 300 -28.46 4.80 3.60
C THR A 300 -29.01 3.60 2.85
N LEU A 301 -28.24 3.12 1.88
CA LEU A 301 -28.50 1.88 1.17
C LEU A 301 -27.24 1.02 1.20
N GLN A 302 -27.40 -0.19 1.74
CA GLN A 302 -26.34 -1.19 1.83
C GLN A 302 -26.48 -2.23 0.73
N CYS A 303 -25.38 -2.57 0.06
CA CYS A 303 -25.37 -3.71 -0.87
C CYS A 303 -25.50 -5.03 -0.11
N GLY A 304 -26.45 -5.89 -0.52
CA GLY A 304 -26.62 -7.22 0.10
C GLY A 304 -25.39 -8.12 -0.05
N GLU A 305 -24.58 -7.90 -1.08
CA GLU A 305 -23.44 -8.77 -1.42
C GLU A 305 -22.13 -8.30 -0.79
N CYS A 306 -21.68 -7.08 -1.13
CA CYS A 306 -20.39 -6.57 -0.65
C CYS A 306 -20.50 -5.73 0.63
N LYS A 307 -21.71 -5.57 1.17
CA LYS A 307 -22.00 -4.86 2.43
C LYS A 307 -21.58 -3.38 2.47
N LYS A 308 -21.13 -2.81 1.34
CA LYS A 308 -20.81 -1.39 1.24
C LYS A 308 -22.07 -0.53 1.34
N VAL A 309 -21.95 0.57 2.06
CA VAL A 309 -23.03 1.51 2.38
C VAL A 309 -22.86 2.80 1.59
N THR A 310 -23.97 3.37 1.14
CA THR A 310 -24.02 4.63 0.39
C THR A 310 -25.20 5.47 0.85
N HIS A 311 -25.17 6.79 0.60
CA HIS A 311 -26.38 7.59 0.68
C HIS A 311 -27.46 7.00 -0.23
N PHE A 312 -28.67 6.89 0.29
CA PHE A 312 -29.81 6.35 -0.46
C PHE A 312 -30.06 7.13 -1.76
N GLU A 313 -29.94 8.46 -1.73
CA GLU A 313 -30.12 9.31 -2.91
C GLU A 313 -29.04 9.06 -3.97
N CYS A 314 -27.78 8.91 -3.57
CA CYS A 314 -26.68 8.61 -4.47
C CYS A 314 -26.86 7.24 -5.13
N ALA A 315 -27.22 6.23 -4.33
CA ALA A 315 -27.49 4.90 -4.86
C ALA A 315 -28.70 4.91 -5.80
N SER A 316 -29.78 5.59 -5.44
CA SER A 316 -30.98 5.71 -6.27
C SER A 316 -30.67 6.30 -7.65
N LYS A 317 -29.88 7.38 -7.72
CA LYS A 317 -29.43 7.97 -9.00
C LYS A 317 -28.61 7.00 -9.84
N TRP A 318 -27.70 6.26 -9.21
CA TRP A 318 -26.88 5.26 -9.89
C TRP A 318 -27.69 4.07 -10.43
N LEU A 319 -28.58 3.53 -9.59
CA LEU A 319 -29.36 2.32 -9.87
C LEU A 319 -30.38 2.53 -11.00
N LYS A 320 -30.88 3.76 -11.18
CA LYS A 320 -31.71 4.14 -12.34
C LYS A 320 -31.05 3.85 -13.68
N ILE A 321 -29.71 3.92 -13.74
CA ILE A 321 -28.93 3.74 -14.96
C ILE A 321 -28.32 2.34 -15.02
N HIS A 322 -27.69 1.90 -13.92
CA HIS A 322 -26.79 0.75 -13.95
C HIS A 322 -27.34 -0.54 -13.35
N ARG A 323 -28.47 -0.49 -12.61
CA ARG A 323 -29.11 -1.65 -11.93
C ARG A 323 -28.14 -2.62 -11.23
N SER A 324 -27.04 -2.09 -10.71
CA SER A 324 -25.96 -2.86 -10.12
C SER A 324 -25.25 -2.05 -9.05
N CYS A 325 -24.65 -2.74 -8.09
CA CYS A 325 -23.87 -2.13 -7.02
C CYS A 325 -22.71 -1.31 -7.61
N PRO A 326 -22.54 -0.03 -7.24
CA PRO A 326 -21.46 0.79 -7.79
C PRO A 326 -20.06 0.28 -7.38
N HIS A 327 -19.95 -0.58 -6.36
CA HIS A 327 -18.69 -1.14 -5.85
C HIS A 327 -18.38 -2.51 -6.46
N CYS A 328 -19.25 -3.51 -6.23
CA CYS A 328 -19.00 -4.89 -6.66
C CYS A 328 -19.66 -5.27 -7.99
N ARG A 329 -20.48 -4.37 -8.57
CA ARG A 329 -21.23 -4.57 -9.83
C ARG A 329 -22.20 -5.74 -9.86
N ARG A 330 -22.45 -6.40 -8.72
CA ARG A 330 -23.54 -7.38 -8.57
C ARG A 330 -24.89 -6.70 -8.68
N GLU A 331 -25.90 -7.45 -9.09
CA GLU A 331 -27.26 -6.96 -9.27
C GLU A 331 -27.79 -6.33 -7.99
N MET A 332 -28.35 -5.13 -8.12
CA MET A 332 -28.87 -4.36 -7.01
C MET A 332 -29.97 -3.46 -7.58
N LEU A 333 -31.17 -3.51 -6.98
CA LEU A 333 -32.31 -2.71 -7.40
C LEU A 333 -32.63 -1.68 -6.32
N ASN A 334 -33.22 -0.56 -6.73
CA ASN A 334 -33.69 0.46 -5.80
C ASN A 334 -34.92 -0.09 -5.03
N PRO A 335 -34.87 -0.25 -3.70
CA PRO A 335 -35.98 -0.80 -2.93
C PRO A 335 -37.26 0.04 -2.96
N GLU A 336 -37.17 1.34 -3.25
CA GLU A 336 -38.36 2.21 -3.40
C GLU A 336 -39.05 2.05 -4.76
N GLU A 337 -38.28 1.78 -5.82
CA GLU A 337 -38.84 1.55 -7.17
C GLU A 337 -39.27 0.10 -7.36
N PHE A 338 -38.57 -0.84 -6.72
CA PHE A 338 -38.81 -2.27 -6.79
C PHE A 338 -38.91 -2.85 -5.37
N PRO A 339 -40.03 -2.60 -4.66
CA PRO A 339 -40.25 -3.20 -3.35
C PRO A 339 -40.32 -4.72 -3.48
N ASN A 340 -39.75 -5.44 -2.50
CA ASN A 340 -39.84 -6.89 -2.46
C ASN A 340 -41.32 -7.30 -2.35
N LEU A 341 -41.82 -8.00 -3.38
CA LEU A 341 -43.21 -8.49 -3.45
C LEU A 341 -43.43 -9.80 -2.68
N GLY A 342 -42.42 -10.31 -1.98
CA GLY A 342 -42.49 -11.52 -1.18
C GLY A 342 -42.27 -11.23 0.30
N GLN A 343 -43.35 -11.29 1.08
CA GLN A 343 -43.35 -11.65 2.49
C GLN A 343 -43.85 -13.07 2.64
#